data_AF-A0A1A6FTD2-F1
#
_entry.id   AF-A0A1A6FTD2-F1
#
_cell.length_a   1.000
_cell.length_b   1.000
_cell.length_c   1.000
_cell.angle_alpha   90.00
_cell.angle_beta   90.00
_cell.angle_gamma   90.00
#
_symmetry.space_group_name_H-M   'P 1'
#
loop_
_entity.id
_entity.type
_entity.pdbx_description
1 polymer ?
#
loop_
_entity_poly.entity_id
_entity_poly.type
_entity_poly.pdbx_seq_one_letter_code
_entity_poly.pdbx_strand_id
1 'polypeptide(L)' 'MDPCDQPLAEMAFCEATSCVWKKGVGAVQSVIQSPGSANIGDWALAILAALCALAVLALLVRALAPRTRVIERPSSF' A
#
# COMPACT_ATOMS: atom_id res chain seq x y z
N MET A 1 -0.87 -20.25 20.73
CA MET A 1 -0.07 -20.10 19.50
C MET A 1 -0.98 -19.39 18.51
N ASP A 2 -0.60 -18.22 18.03
CA ASP A 2 -1.40 -17.53 17.04
C ASP A 2 -1.39 -18.33 15.73
N PRO A 3 -2.53 -18.50 15.05
CA PRO A 3 -2.60 -19.26 13.80
C PRO A 3 -1.68 -18.69 12.71
N CYS A 4 -1.25 -17.44 12.86
CA CYS A 4 -0.35 -16.74 11.94
C CYS A 4 1.16 -17.00 12.18
N ASP A 5 1.51 -17.88 13.11
CA ASP A 5 2.88 -18.34 13.36
C ASP A 5 3.20 -19.69 12.68
N GLN A 6 2.21 -20.31 12.03
CA GLN A 6 2.41 -21.54 11.26
C GLN A 6 3.12 -21.28 9.92
N PRO A 7 3.90 -22.26 9.42
CA PRO A 7 4.60 -22.12 8.15
C PRO A 7 3.61 -21.99 6.98
N LEU A 8 3.92 -21.08 6.04
CA LEU A 8 3.09 -20.78 4.86
C LEU A 8 2.71 -22.01 4.01
N ALA A 9 3.51 -23.07 4.10
CA ALA A 9 3.29 -24.31 3.36
C ALA A 9 2.08 -25.12 3.84
N GLU A 10 1.63 -24.92 5.08
CA GLU A 10 0.55 -25.72 5.68
C GLU A 10 -0.78 -24.95 5.79
N MET A 11 -0.82 -23.67 5.39
CA MET A 11 -2.01 -22.84 5.52
C MET A 11 -2.72 -22.57 4.20
N ALA A 12 -4.06 -22.51 4.26
CA ALA A 12 -4.87 -22.13 3.12
C ALA A 12 -4.58 -20.68 2.71
N PHE A 13 -4.58 -20.39 1.40
CA PHE A 13 -4.25 -19.06 0.88
C PHE A 13 -5.09 -17.92 1.50
N CYS A 14 -6.38 -18.15 1.73
CA CYS A 14 -7.26 -17.17 2.39
C CYS A 14 -6.85 -16.89 3.85
N GLU A 15 -6.32 -17.90 4.54
CA GLU A 15 -5.87 -17.78 5.92
C GLU A 15 -4.51 -17.06 5.99
N ALA A 16 -3.59 -17.45 5.10
CA ALA A 16 -2.29 -16.78 4.91
C ALA A 16 -2.46 -15.29 4.61
N THR A 17 -3.34 -14.94 3.67
CA THR A 17 -3.60 -13.53 3.31
C THR A 17 -4.23 -12.75 4.46
N SER A 18 -5.14 -13.36 5.24
CA SER A 18 -5.71 -12.73 6.44
C SER A 18 -4.65 -12.45 7.51
N CYS A 19 -3.69 -13.36 7.68
CA CYS A 19 -2.58 -13.22 8.60
C CYS A 19 -1.59 -12.14 8.18
N VAL A 20 -1.23 -12.11 6.89
CA VAL A 20 -0.39 -11.06 6.31
C VAL A 20 -1.05 -9.70 6.45
N TRP A 21 -2.36 -9.60 6.20
CA TRP A 21 -3.11 -8.37 6.37
C TRP A 21 -3.08 -7.87 7.81
N LYS A 22 -3.35 -8.75 8.79
CA LYS A 22 -3.26 -8.40 10.22
C LYS A 22 -1.87 -7.94 10.62
N LYS A 23 -0.81 -8.62 10.17
CA LYS A 23 0.59 -8.20 10.41
C LYS A 23 0.88 -6.84 9.80
N GLY A 24 0.43 -6.58 8.58
CA GLY A 24 0.59 -5.28 7.92
C GLY A 24 -0.09 -4.13 8.67
N VAL A 25 -1.35 -4.32 9.10
CA VAL A 25 -2.08 -3.32 9.89
C VAL A 25 -1.38 -3.05 11.23
N GLY A 26 -0.94 -4.12 11.92
CA GLY A 26 -0.20 -4.01 13.18
C GLY A 26 1.12 -3.25 13.03
N ALA A 27 1.88 -3.52 11.97
CA ALA A 27 3.13 -2.82 11.67
C ALA A 27 2.93 -1.32 11.42
N VAL A 28 1.94 -0.95 10.60
CA VAL A 28 1.61 0.46 10.34
C VAL A 28 1.19 1.15 11.63
N GLN A 29 0.35 0.51 12.44
CA GLN A 29 -0.10 1.05 13.71
C GLN A 29 1.06 1.21 14.71
N SER A 30 1.98 0.24 14.77
CA SER A 30 3.21 0.28 15.59
C SER A 30 4.07 1.50 15.25
N VAL A 31 4.33 1.73 13.96
CA VAL A 31 5.11 2.88 13.48
C VAL A 31 4.42 4.20 13.81
N ILE A 32 3.09 4.29 13.68
CA ILE A 32 2.33 5.51 13.97
C ILE A 32 2.30 5.81 15.48
N GLN A 33 2.06 4.80 16.32
CA GLN A 33 1.87 4.99 17.76
C GLN A 33 3.19 5.09 18.52
N SER A 34 4.23 4.41 18.07
CA SER A 34 5.52 4.35 18.77
C SER A 34 6.69 4.18 17.79
N PRO A 35 6.98 5.22 16.98
CA PRO A 35 7.97 5.13 15.89
C PRO A 35 9.39 4.77 16.40
N GLY A 36 9.74 5.17 17.62
CA GLY A 36 11.05 4.90 18.21
C GLY A 36 11.28 3.46 18.69
N SER A 37 10.22 2.67 18.87
CA SER A 37 10.30 1.25 19.27
C SER A 37 9.90 0.29 18.16
N ALA A 38 9.46 0.80 17.00
CA ALA A 38 9.08 -0.02 15.87
C ALA A 38 10.31 -0.71 15.26
N ASN A 39 10.16 -2.01 14.95
CA ASN A 39 11.25 -2.79 14.38
C ASN A 39 11.47 -2.44 12.89
N ILE A 40 12.61 -2.85 12.31
CA ILE A 40 12.94 -2.58 10.89
C ILE A 40 11.91 -3.17 9.90
N GLY A 41 11.31 -4.31 10.25
CA GLY A 41 10.25 -4.95 9.47
C GLY A 41 8.95 -4.15 9.47
N ASP A 42 8.59 -3.55 10.61
CA ASP A 42 7.42 -2.69 10.73
C ASP A 42 7.58 -1.43 9.86
N TRP A 43 8.78 -0.84 9.87
CA TRP A 43 9.12 0.29 9.00
C TRP A 43 9.06 -0.09 7.52
N ALA A 44 9.60 -1.25 7.14
CA ALA A 44 9.54 -1.72 5.75
C ALA A 44 8.09 -1.89 5.27
N LEU A 45 7.23 -2.49 6.10
CA LEU A 45 5.81 -2.66 5.81
C LEU A 45 5.07 -1.30 5.76
N ALA A 46 5.38 -0.38 6.66
CA ALA A 46 4.78 0.94 6.68
C ALA A 46 5.15 1.78 5.44
N ILE A 47 6.42 1.73 5.00
CA ILE A 47 6.89 2.39 3.78
C ILE A 47 6.20 1.79 2.55
N LEU A 48 6.10 0.46 2.48
CA LEU A 48 5.42 -0.22 1.38
C LEU A 48 3.94 0.20 1.31
N ALA A 49 3.25 0.24 2.45
CA ALA A 49 1.86 0.70 2.52
C ALA A 49 1.71 2.16 2.05
N ALA A 50 2.63 3.04 2.45
CA ALA A 50 2.64 4.44 2.02
C ALA A 50 2.86 4.59 0.51
N LEU A 51 3.78 3.82 -0.07
CA LEU A 51 4.02 3.80 -1.52
C LEU A 51 2.78 3.33 -2.30
N CYS A 52 2.10 2.28 -1.82
CA CYS A 52 0.86 1.82 -2.42
C CYS A 52 -0.22 2.92 -2.37
N ALA A 53 -0.38 3.61 -1.24
CA ALA A 53 -1.34 4.70 -1.11
C ALA A 53 -1.03 5.86 -2.07
N LEU A 54 0.25 6.25 -2.21
CA LEU A 54 0.69 7.27 -3.15
C LEU A 54 0.44 6.87 -4.61
N ALA A 55 0.67 5.59 -4.96
CA ALA A 55 0.40 5.08 -6.29
C ALA A 55 -1.09 5.14 -6.62
N VAL A 56 -1.96 4.73 -5.69
CA VAL A 56 -3.42 4.84 -5.84
C VAL A 56 -3.84 6.30 -5.99
N LEU A 57 -3.30 7.20 -5.16
CA LEU A 57 -3.58 8.63 -5.28
C LEU A 57 -3.17 9.17 -6.66
N ALA A 58 -1.99 8.80 -7.17
CA ALA A 58 -1.54 9.20 -8.49
C ALA A 58 -2.44 8.68 -9.62
N LEU A 59 -2.97 7.44 -9.49
CA LEU A 59 -3.94 6.88 -10.42
C LEU A 59 -5.27 7.63 -10.36
N LEU A 60 -5.76 7.95 -9.17
CA LEU A 60 -6.97 8.75 -8.99
C LEU A 60 -6.81 10.14 -9.58
N VAL A 61 -5.70 10.82 -9.32
CA VAL A 61 -5.38 12.13 -9.92
C VAL A 61 -5.34 12.02 -11.43
N ARG A 62 -4.73 10.98 -12.01
CA ARG A 62 -4.75 10.78 -13.47
C ARG A 62 -6.13 10.49 -14.03
N ALA A 63 -6.98 9.76 -13.30
CA ALA A 63 -8.33 9.45 -13.71
C ALA A 63 -9.25 10.68 -13.64
N LEU A 64 -9.06 11.54 -12.63
CA LEU A 64 -9.84 12.76 -12.39
C LEU A 64 -9.31 13.96 -13.17
N ALA A 65 -8.04 13.97 -13.54
CA ALA A 65 -7.45 15.04 -14.34
C ALA A 65 -8.15 15.05 -15.71
N PRO A 66 -8.78 16.17 -16.11
CA PRO A 66 -9.33 16.28 -17.45
C PRO A 66 -8.17 16.07 -18.42
N ARG A 67 -8.33 15.13 -19.36
CA ARG A 67 -7.47 15.06 -20.54
C ARG A 67 -7.62 16.39 -21.25
N THR A 68 -6.74 17.34 -20.95
CA THR A 68 -6.50 18.51 -21.77
C THR A 68 -6.04 17.97 -23.11
N ARG A 69 -7.01 17.70 -23.99
CA ARG A 69 -6.74 17.65 -25.42
C ARG A 69 -6.21 19.03 -25.72
N VAL A 70 -4.89 19.13 -25.87
CA VAL A 70 -4.27 20.25 -26.54
C VAL A 70 -4.94 20.27 -27.91
N ILE A 71 -5.96 21.10 -28.05
CA ILE A 71 -6.55 21.42 -29.34
C ILE A 71 -5.43 22.19 -30.02
N GLU A 72 -4.62 21.47 -30.81
CA GLU A 72 -3.83 22.09 -31.86
C GLU A 72 -4.81 22.92 -32.68
N ARG A 73 -4.83 24.23 -32.46
CA ARG A 73 -5.46 25.14 -33.42
C ARG A 73 -4.68 24.93 -34.72
N PRO A 74 -5.30 24.53 -35.83
CA PRO A 74 -4.64 24.62 -37.11
C PRO A 74 -4.27 26.09 -37.32
N SER A 75 -2.97 26.36 -37.37
CA SER A 75 -2.42 27.64 -37.78
C SER A 75 -2.76 27.84 -39.25
N SER A 76 -3.90 28.46 -39.52
CA SER A 76 -4.22 29.04 -40.82
C SER A 76 -4.29 30.55 -40.67
N PHE A 77 -3.18 31.24 -40.95
CA PHE A 77 -3.08 32.37 -41.88
C PHE A 77 -1.63 32.83 -42.00
#